data_AF-I9C7P5-F1
#
_entry.id   AF-I9C7P5-F1
#
_cell.length_a   1.000
_cell.length_b   1.000
_cell.length_c   1.000
_cell.angle_alpha   90.00
_cell.angle_beta   90.00
_cell.angle_gamma   90.00
#
_symmetry.space_group_name_H-M   'P 1'
#
loop_
_entity.id
_entity.type
_entity.pdbx_description
1 polymer ?
#
loop_
_entity_poly.entity_id
_entity_poly.type
_entity_poly.pdbx_seq_one_letter_code
_entity_poly.pdbx_strand_id
1 'polypeptide(L)' 'MTSAPDKTDTGTPADDSSKTPRGPFGESRPDDNHDARTRGGQEPEKVEDRPMVSKVKPEDYPEKERSDGDLTR' A
#
# COMPACT_ATOMS: atom_id res chain seq x y z
N MET A 1 24.75 -25.79 -54.21
CA MET A 1 25.77 -25.47 -53.20
C MET A 1 25.09 -24.68 -52.10
N THR A 2 25.00 -25.34 -50.96
CA THR A 2 24.60 -24.84 -49.64
C THR A 2 25.38 -23.58 -49.26
N SER A 3 24.68 -22.62 -48.65
CA SER A 3 25.06 -22.03 -47.35
C SER A 3 24.09 -20.90 -46.99
N ALA A 4 23.22 -21.17 -46.01
CA ALA A 4 22.76 -20.16 -45.07
C ALA A 4 23.81 -20.07 -43.95
N PRO A 5 24.12 -18.87 -43.46
CA PRO A 5 23.72 -18.49 -42.09
C PRO A 5 23.40 -16.97 -42.05
N ASP A 6 22.79 -16.36 -41.03
CA ASP A 6 22.83 -16.62 -39.60
C ASP A 6 21.57 -15.98 -39.00
N LYS A 7 20.72 -16.78 -38.35
CA LYS A 7 19.67 -16.23 -37.49
C LYS A 7 20.34 -15.96 -36.16
N THR A 8 20.76 -14.71 -35.95
CA THR A 8 21.06 -14.24 -34.60
C THR A 8 19.75 -14.20 -33.84
N ASP A 9 19.43 -15.33 -33.19
CA ASP A 9 18.55 -15.41 -32.04
C ASP A 9 19.24 -14.69 -30.88
N THR A 10 19.21 -13.36 -30.91
CA THR A 10 19.50 -12.58 -29.71
C THR A 10 18.20 -12.59 -28.91
N GLY A 11 18.00 -13.69 -28.18
CA GLY A 11 16.98 -13.75 -27.14
C GLY A 11 17.22 -12.60 -26.17
N THR A 12 16.43 -11.53 -26.33
CA THR A 12 16.26 -10.52 -25.31
C THR A 12 15.82 -11.27 -24.04
N PRO A 13 16.62 -11.33 -22.96
CA PRO A 13 16.03 -11.72 -21.70
C PRO A 13 15.01 -10.62 -21.42
N ALA A 14 13.73 -10.98 -21.49
CA ALA A 14 12.68 -10.13 -20.99
C ALA A 14 13.09 -9.78 -19.55
N ASP A 15 13.44 -8.51 -19.35
CA ASP A 15 13.60 -7.93 -18.02
C ASP A 15 12.24 -8.06 -17.34
N ASP A 16 12.04 -9.20 -16.70
CA ASP A 16 10.90 -9.50 -15.84
C ASP A 16 11.05 -8.65 -14.58
N SER A 17 10.76 -7.37 -14.77
CA SER A 17 10.73 -6.29 -13.81
C SER A 17 9.61 -6.47 -12.76
N SER A 18 8.98 -7.66 -12.72
CA SER A 18 7.96 -8.04 -11.75
C SER A 18 8.50 -8.73 -10.49
N LYS A 19 9.82 -9.00 -10.41
CA LYS A 19 10.40 -9.69 -9.25
C LYS A 19 10.51 -8.75 -8.05
N THR A 20 9.58 -8.90 -7.12
CA THR A 20 9.61 -8.24 -5.81
C THR A 20 10.92 -8.60 -5.10
N PRO A 21 11.72 -7.62 -4.64
CA PRO A 21 12.98 -7.86 -3.94
C PRO A 21 12.81 -8.83 -2.77
N ARG A 22 13.82 -9.67 -2.53
CA ARG A 22 13.79 -10.69 -1.46
C ARG A 22 14.70 -10.30 -0.31
N GLY A 23 14.21 -10.46 0.91
CA GLY A 23 14.98 -10.29 2.13
C GLY A 23 15.94 -11.45 2.39
N PRO A 24 16.78 -11.35 3.44
CA PRO A 24 17.81 -12.34 3.76
C PRO A 24 17.23 -13.73 4.11
N PHE A 25 15.95 -13.81 4.48
CA PHE A 25 15.26 -15.07 4.73
C PHE A 25 14.32 -15.47 3.57
N GLY A 26 14.43 -14.82 2.41
CA GLY A 26 13.61 -15.10 1.24
C GLY A 26 12.21 -14.50 1.28
N GLU A 27 11.90 -13.65 2.26
CA GLU A 27 10.63 -12.93 2.32
C GLU A 27 10.51 -11.92 1.17
N SER A 28 9.33 -11.79 0.56
CA SER A 28 9.06 -10.72 -0.39
C SER A 28 9.08 -9.38 0.34
N ARG A 29 9.89 -8.43 -0.12
CA ARG A 29 9.90 -7.04 0.34
C ARG A 29 9.38 -6.14 -0.77
N PRO A 30 8.60 -5.09 -0.43
CA PRO A 30 8.34 -4.03 -1.39
C PRO A 30 9.68 -3.44 -1.84
N ASP A 31 9.77 -3.16 -3.12
CA ASP A 31 10.87 -2.40 -3.70
C ASP A 31 10.80 -0.94 -3.21
N ASP A 32 11.96 -0.34 -2.95
CA ASP A 32 12.08 1.12 -2.71
C ASP A 32 11.75 1.92 -3.98
N ASN A 33 11.85 1.30 -5.17
CA ASN A 33 11.32 1.84 -6.41
C ASN A 33 9.80 1.65 -6.43
N HIS A 34 9.10 2.50 -5.67
CA HIS A 34 7.67 2.70 -5.84
C HIS A 34 7.35 2.97 -7.32
N ASP A 35 6.29 2.36 -7.86
CA ASP A 35 5.80 2.69 -9.19
C ASP A 35 5.64 4.21 -9.25
N ALA A 36 6.36 4.87 -10.15
CA ALA A 36 6.33 6.33 -10.29
C ALA A 36 4.90 6.85 -10.59
N ARG A 37 4.01 6.00 -11.10
CA ARG A 37 2.58 6.30 -11.29
C ARG A 37 1.79 6.36 -9.98
N THR A 38 2.34 5.80 -8.90
CA THR A 38 1.79 5.83 -7.53
C THR A 38 2.57 6.78 -6.62
N ARG A 39 3.38 7.67 -7.18
CA ARG A 39 4.19 8.61 -6.41
C ARG A 39 3.29 9.54 -5.59
N GLY A 40 3.32 9.33 -4.29
CA GLY A 40 2.59 10.14 -3.31
C GLY A 40 1.27 9.51 -2.88
N GLY A 41 1.13 9.25 -1.58
CA GLY A 41 -0.17 9.03 -0.97
C GLY A 41 -0.96 10.35 -0.92
N GLN A 42 -2.29 10.27 -0.84
CA GLN A 42 -3.10 11.44 -0.51
C GLN A 42 -2.66 11.99 0.85
N GLU A 43 -2.58 13.31 0.97
CA GLU A 43 -2.35 13.94 2.27
C GLU A 43 -3.50 13.58 3.21
N PRO A 44 -3.23 13.37 4.51
CA PRO A 44 -4.28 13.19 5.49
C PRO A 44 -5.23 14.40 5.48
N GLU A 45 -6.52 14.14 5.35
CA GLU A 45 -7.55 15.17 5.51
C GLU A 45 -7.53 15.75 6.93
N LYS A 46 -7.80 17.05 7.07
CA LYS A 46 -7.93 17.68 8.38
C LYS A 46 -9.07 17.03 9.16
N VAL A 47 -8.91 16.97 10.48
CA VAL A 47 -9.87 16.30 11.37
C VAL A 47 -11.24 16.98 11.30
N GLU A 48 -11.25 18.30 11.13
CA GLU A 48 -12.45 19.15 11.07
C GLU A 48 -13.24 19.00 9.77
N ASP A 49 -12.58 18.60 8.68
CA ASP A 49 -13.21 18.45 7.35
C ASP A 49 -13.89 17.07 7.21
N ARG A 50 -13.52 16.10 8.07
CA ARG A 50 -14.01 14.72 7.99
C ARG A 50 -15.48 14.64 8.41
N PRO A 51 -16.37 14.11 7.55
CA PRO A 51 -17.80 14.20 7.76
C PRO A 51 -18.31 13.45 8.99
N MET A 52 -17.61 12.46 9.54
CA MET A 52 -18.08 11.69 10.71
C MET A 52 -17.50 12.17 12.03
N VAL A 53 -16.46 13.01 12.01
CA VAL A 53 -15.78 13.40 13.24
C VAL A 53 -16.68 14.33 14.05
N SER A 54 -16.76 14.07 15.36
CA SER A 54 -17.50 14.90 16.33
C SER A 54 -19.01 15.06 16.07
N LYS A 55 -19.60 14.23 15.19
CA LYS A 55 -21.05 14.25 14.92
C LYS A 55 -21.89 13.70 16.07
N VAL A 56 -21.32 12.78 16.85
CA VAL A 56 -21.98 12.11 17.96
C VAL A 56 -21.30 12.57 19.23
N LYS A 57 -22.09 12.96 20.20
CA LYS A 57 -21.62 13.33 21.54
C LYS A 57 -21.67 12.10 22.45
N PRO A 58 -20.85 12.05 23.52
CA PRO A 58 -20.99 11.01 24.53
C PRO A 58 -22.43 10.88 25.03
N GLU A 59 -23.15 12.00 25.17
CA GLU A 59 -24.54 12.03 25.65
C GLU A 59 -25.55 11.29 24.75
N ASP A 60 -25.21 11.07 23.48
CA ASP A 60 -26.10 10.37 22.53
C ASP A 60 -26.12 8.85 22.74
N TYR A 61 -25.14 8.30 23.48
CA TYR A 61 -25.10 6.88 23.83
C TYR A 61 -25.95 6.58 25.08
N PRO A 62 -26.50 5.37 25.25
CA PRO A 62 -27.13 4.95 26.50
C PRO A 62 -26.20 5.09 27.72
N GLU A 63 -26.73 5.50 28.88
CA GLU A 63 -25.93 5.75 30.09
C GLU A 63 -25.10 4.52 30.52
N LYS A 64 -25.70 3.32 30.46
CA LYS A 64 -25.04 2.04 30.75
C LYS A 64 -23.83 1.75 29.84
N GLU A 65 -23.80 2.31 28.63
CA GLU A 65 -22.72 2.11 27.66
C GLU A 65 -21.64 3.19 27.80
N ARG A 66 -21.97 4.35 28.38
CA ARG A 66 -21.01 5.42 28.70
C ARG A 66 -20.23 5.15 29.98
N SER A 67 -20.87 4.53 30.98
CA SER A 67 -20.29 4.37 32.32
C SER A 67 -19.02 3.52 32.35
N ASP A 68 -18.84 2.61 31.38
CA ASP A 68 -17.67 1.74 31.31
C ASP A 68 -16.36 2.50 31.03
N GLY A 69 -16.46 3.70 30.46
CA GLY A 69 -15.32 4.59 30.21
C GLY A 69 -15.17 5.74 31.19
N ASP A 70 -16.09 5.88 32.16
CA ASP A 70 -16.04 6.95 33.15
C ASP A 70 -15.07 6.60 34.28
N LEU A 71 -13.83 7.09 34.14
CA LEU A 71 -12.75 6.93 35.13
C LEU A 71 -12.93 7.81 36.37
N THR A 72 -14.02 8.59 36.49
CA THR A 72 -14.23 9.54 37.59
C THR A 72 -15.22 9.04 38.66
N ARG A 73 -15.69 7.80 38.53
CA ARG A 73 -16.67 7.16 39.43
C ARG A 73 -16.04 6.28 40.51
#